data_AF-A0A3D0T250-F1
#
_entry.id   AF-A0A3D0T250-F1
#
_cell.length_a   1.000
_cell.length_b   1.000
_cell.length_c   1.000
_cell.angle_alpha   90.00
_cell.angle_beta   90.00
_cell.angle_gamma   90.00
#
_symmetry.space_group_name_H-M   'P 1'
#
loop_
_entity.id
_entity.type
_entity.pdbx_description
1 polymer ?
#
loop_
_entity_poly.entity_id
_entity_poly.type
_entity_poly.pdbx_seq_one_letter_code
_entity_poly.pdbx_strand_id
1 'polypeptide(L)'
;KYANFTYIPALSDAGDDGEWEGEVGFVHEAAQRAFDGDFSGNKAYLCGPPLMIDACINTLMQGRLFERDIYTEKFISAADAQQVRSPLFKNI
;
A
#
# COMPACT_ATOMS: atom_id res chain seq x y z
N LYS A 1 -4.10 24.22 -0.71
CA LYS A 1 -4.22 23.14 0.30
C LYS A 1 -5.70 22.83 0.46
N TYR A 2 -6.10 21.55 0.36
CA TYR A 2 -7.49 21.13 0.51
C TYR A 2 -7.68 20.47 1.87
N ALA A 3 -8.76 20.77 2.59
CA ALA A 3 -8.98 20.27 3.95
C ALA A 3 -9.22 18.75 4.00
N ASN A 4 -9.68 18.18 2.89
CA ASN A 4 -10.02 16.77 2.71
C ASN A 4 -8.92 15.96 1.99
N PHE A 5 -7.72 16.52 1.84
CA PHE A 5 -6.62 15.85 1.16
C PHE A 5 -5.33 15.99 1.96
N THR A 6 -4.73 14.84 2.26
CA THR A 6 -3.44 14.73 2.95
C THR A 6 -2.53 13.86 2.10
N TYR A 7 -1.29 14.31 1.94
CA TYR A 7 -0.23 13.55 1.27
C TYR A 7 0.80 13.15 2.32
N ILE A 8 1.11 11.85 2.37
CA ILE A 8 2.04 11.27 3.34
C ILE A 8 3.13 10.56 2.53
N PRO A 9 4.32 11.16 2.35
CA PRO A 9 5.42 10.48 1.70
C PRO A 9 6.11 9.53 2.69
N ALA A 10 6.59 8.39 2.18
CA ALA A 10 7.31 7.40 2.97
C ALA A 10 8.58 6.96 2.25
N LEU A 11 9.69 6.88 3.00
CA LEU A 11 10.95 6.30 2.53
C LEU A 11 11.23 5.01 3.31
N SER A 12 11.38 3.90 2.58
CA SER A 12 11.75 2.62 3.20
C SER A 12 13.19 2.60 3.69
N ASP A 13 14.03 3.43 3.10
CA ASP A 13 15.42 3.68 3.49
C ASP A 13 15.66 5.19 3.39
N ALA A 14 15.62 5.86 4.54
CA ALA A 14 15.75 7.31 4.64
C ALA A 14 17.21 7.77 4.84
N GLY A 15 18.16 6.83 4.94
CA GLY A 15 19.53 7.13 5.34
C GLY A 15 19.65 7.65 6.79
N ASP A 16 20.88 7.96 7.19
CA ASP A 16 21.23 8.44 8.55
C ASP A 16 21.57 9.95 8.58
N ASP A 17 21.40 10.67 7.48
CA ASP A 17 21.75 12.10 7.37
C ASP A 17 20.78 13.02 8.13
N GLY A 18 19.62 12.50 8.54
CA GLY A 18 18.62 13.21 9.33
C GLY A 18 17.85 14.27 8.56
N GLU A 19 17.96 14.32 7.23
CA GLU A 19 17.23 15.29 6.41
C GLU A 19 15.76 14.90 6.20
N TRP A 20 15.41 13.62 6.42
CA TRP A 20 14.06 13.11 6.24
C TRP A 20 13.19 13.26 7.50
N GLU A 21 12.14 14.08 7.39
CA GLU A 21 11.16 14.30 8.46
C GLU A 21 9.82 13.55 8.24
N GLY A 22 9.70 12.78 7.14
CA GLY A 22 8.47 12.07 6.78
C GLY A 22 8.36 10.66 7.37
N GLU A 23 7.42 9.86 6.85
CA GLU A 23 7.28 8.46 7.29
C GLU A 23 8.51 7.64 6.90
N VAL A 24 8.98 6.80 7.82
CA VAL A 24 10.05 5.82 7.57
C VAL A 24 9.45 4.41 7.58
N GLY A 25 9.90 3.59 6.64
CA GLY A 25 9.41 2.23 6.42
C GLY A 25 8.60 2.09 5.14
N PHE A 26 7.92 0.96 4.99
CA PHE A 26 7.15 0.68 3.78
C PHE A 26 5.80 1.41 3.79
N VAL A 27 5.31 1.72 2.59
CA VAL A 27 4.05 2.48 2.40
C VAL A 27 2.82 1.86 3.08
N HIS A 28 2.75 0.54 3.21
CA HIS A 28 1.65 -0.14 3.88
C HIS A 28 1.67 0.10 5.40
N GLU A 29 2.87 0.18 6.01
CA GLU A 29 3.05 0.48 7.43
C GLU A 29 2.70 1.95 7.73
N ALA A 30 3.11 2.86 6.84
CA ALA A 30 2.73 4.27 6.90
C ALA A 30 1.21 4.43 6.81
N ALA A 31 0.55 3.72 5.89
CA ALA A 31 -0.91 3.71 5.79
C ALA A 31 -1.57 3.15 7.05
N GLN A 32 -1.04 2.07 7.64
CA GLN A 32 -1.56 1.51 8.88
C GLN A 32 -1.52 2.53 10.03
N ARG A 33 -0.41 3.27 10.18
CA ARG A 33 -0.29 4.33 11.19
C ARG A 33 -1.24 5.49 10.91
N ALA A 34 -1.34 5.92 9.65
CA ALA A 34 -2.17 7.07 9.27
C ALA A 34 -3.68 6.85 9.47
N PHE A 35 -4.14 5.59 9.48
CA PHE A 35 -5.54 5.22 9.64
C PHE A 35 -5.82 4.45 10.94
N ASP A 36 -4.88 4.46 11.88
CA ASP A 36 -4.97 3.73 13.16
C ASP A 36 -5.35 2.25 12.99
N GLY A 37 -4.93 1.64 11.88
CA GLY A 37 -5.21 0.25 11.54
C GLY A 37 -6.66 -0.08 11.17
N ASP A 38 -7.54 0.90 10.97
CA ASP A 38 -8.92 0.70 10.50
C ASP A 38 -9.17 1.45 9.18
N PHE A 39 -9.40 0.68 8.12
CA PHE A 39 -9.68 1.18 6.78
C PHE A 39 -11.16 1.02 6.40
N SER A 40 -12.03 0.61 7.33
CA SER A 40 -13.44 0.38 7.05
C SER A 40 -14.15 1.62 6.52
N GLY A 41 -15.03 1.43 5.53
CA GLY A 41 -15.75 2.52 4.86
C GLY A 41 -14.96 3.29 3.80
N ASN A 42 -13.67 2.98 3.59
CA ASN A 42 -12.85 3.59 2.54
C ASN A 42 -12.87 2.77 1.24
N LYS A 43 -12.22 3.32 0.22
CA LYS A 43 -11.84 2.62 -1.02
C LYS A 43 -10.34 2.83 -1.24
N ALA A 44 -9.62 1.77 -1.56
CA ALA A 44 -8.18 1.83 -1.80
C ALA A 44 -7.88 1.70 -3.30
N TYR A 45 -6.99 2.56 -3.79
CA TYR A 45 -6.46 2.52 -5.14
C TYR A 45 -4.96 2.37 -5.05
N LEU A 46 -4.42 1.24 -5.52
CA LEU A 46 -3.02 0.85 -5.36
C LEU A 46 -2.36 0.70 -6.73
N CYS A 47 -1.13 1.19 -6.86
CA CYS A 47 -0.36 1.04 -8.09
C CYS A 47 1.14 0.92 -7.75
N GLY A 48 1.82 -0.09 -8.29
CA GLY A 48 3.24 -0.30 -8.03
C GLY A 48 3.74 -1.74 -8.23
N PRO A 49 4.95 -2.04 -7.74
CA PRO A 49 5.55 -3.37 -7.86
C PRO A 49 4.69 -4.45 -7.19
N PRO A 50 4.65 -5.70 -7.73
CA PRO A 50 3.78 -6.76 -7.21
C PRO A 50 3.91 -6.99 -5.70
N LEU A 51 5.15 -7.01 -5.18
CA LEU A 51 5.42 -7.19 -3.75
C LEU A 51 4.80 -6.08 -2.88
N MET A 52 4.87 -4.83 -3.35
CA MET A 52 4.27 -3.69 -2.64
C MET A 52 2.74 -3.78 -2.64
N ILE A 53 2.16 -4.17 -3.78
CA ILE A 53 0.71 -4.36 -3.90
C ILE A 53 0.21 -5.44 -2.94
N ASP A 54 0.88 -6.59 -2.91
CA ASP A 54 0.47 -7.71 -2.04
C ASP A 54 0.61 -7.35 -0.55
N ALA A 55 1.67 -6.61 -0.16
CA ALA A 55 1.82 -6.10 1.20
C ALA A 55 0.71 -5.11 1.59
N CYS A 56 0.41 -4.13 0.75
CA CYS A 56 -0.68 -3.17 0.98
C CYS A 56 -2.03 -3.87 1.14
N ILE A 57 -2.35 -4.84 0.28
CA ILE A 57 -3.59 -5.61 0.38
C ILE A 57 -3.71 -6.30 1.73
N ASN A 58 -2.65 -6.99 2.19
CA ASN A 58 -2.68 -7.69 3.46
C ASN A 58 -2.98 -6.74 4.61
N THR A 59 -2.31 -5.59 4.65
CA THR A 59 -2.53 -4.56 5.67
C THR A 59 -3.95 -3.99 5.61
N LEU A 60 -4.47 -3.70 4.42
CA LEU A 60 -5.83 -3.18 4.24
C LEU A 60 -6.90 -4.18 4.70
N MET A 61 -6.73 -5.47 4.37
CA MET A 61 -7.64 -6.53 4.80
C MET A 61 -7.60 -6.76 6.31
N GLN A 62 -6.42 -6.67 6.94
CA GLN A 62 -6.29 -6.70 8.40
C GLN A 62 -7.06 -5.54 9.05
N GLY A 63 -7.02 -4.35 8.45
CA GLY A 63 -7.84 -3.20 8.85
C GLY A 63 -9.24 -3.17 8.25
N ARG A 64 -9.84 -4.34 7.96
CA ARG A 64 -11.25 -4.50 7.59
C ARG A 64 -11.69 -3.89 6.25
N LEU A 65 -10.76 -3.57 5.35
CA LEU A 65 -11.08 -3.24 3.96
C LEU A 65 -10.96 -4.49 3.08
N PHE A 66 -12.08 -4.91 2.48
CA PHE A 66 -12.15 -6.18 1.74
C PHE A 66 -12.06 -5.97 0.22
N GLU A 67 -11.81 -7.07 -0.52
CA GLU A 67 -11.54 -7.12 -1.97
C GLU A 67 -12.42 -6.20 -2.82
N ARG A 68 -13.72 -6.10 -2.54
CA ARG A 68 -14.67 -5.28 -3.32
C ARG A 68 -14.30 -3.79 -3.37
N ASP A 69 -13.59 -3.31 -2.35
CA ASP A 69 -13.24 -1.90 -2.17
C ASP A 69 -11.72 -1.64 -2.37
N ILE A 70 -10.99 -2.62 -2.91
CA ILE A 70 -9.55 -2.52 -3.25
C ILE A 70 -9.37 -2.66 -4.77
N TYR A 71 -8.78 -1.65 -5.39
CA TYR A 71 -8.48 -1.60 -6.82
C TYR A 71 -6.96 -1.53 -7.01
N THR A 72 -6.42 -2.34 -7.93
CA THR A 72 -4.96 -2.46 -8.08
C THR A 72 -4.50 -2.43 -9.53
N GLU A 73 -3.32 -1.86 -9.75
CA GLU A 73 -2.57 -1.92 -11.01
C GLU A 73 -1.13 -2.37 -10.69
N LYS A 74 -0.72 -3.54 -11.20
CA LYS A 74 0.59 -4.13 -10.90
C LYS A 74 1.58 -3.79 -12.01
N PHE A 75 2.72 -3.23 -11.65
CA PHE A 75 3.84 -3.05 -12.57
C PHE A 75 4.60 -4.36 -12.74
N ILE A 76 4.17 -5.19 -13.70
CA ILE A 76 4.80 -6.48 -13.98
C ILE A 76 5.99 -6.29 -14.91
N SER A 77 7.17 -6.73 -14.47
CA SER A 77 8.38 -6.81 -15.27
C SER A 77 8.70 -8.25 -15.68
N ALA A 78 9.73 -8.45 -16.51
CA ALA A 78 10.20 -9.78 -16.87
C ALA A 78 10.66 -10.61 -15.66
N ALA A 79 11.11 -9.96 -14.58
CA ALA A 79 11.48 -10.64 -13.34
C ALA A 79 10.26 -11.21 -12.59
N ASP A 80 9.05 -10.70 -12.87
CA ASP A 80 7.81 -11.06 -12.18
C ASP A 80 7.00 -12.14 -12.93
N ALA A 81 7.51 -12.62 -14.07
CA ALA A 81 6.80 -13.52 -14.98
C ALA A 81 6.35 -14.86 -14.36
N GLN A 82 6.89 -15.24 -13.19
CA GLN A 82 6.52 -16.46 -12.46
C GLN A 82 5.47 -16.22 -11.34
N GLN A 83 5.16 -14.96 -11.00
CA GLN A 83 4.26 -14.59 -9.88
C GLN A 83 2.93 -13.95 -10.35
N VAL A 84 2.45 -14.34 -11.53
CA VAL A 84 1.33 -13.64 -12.21
C VAL A 84 -0.03 -13.83 -11.53
N ARG A 85 -0.17 -14.73 -10.55
CA ARG A 85 -1.45 -14.92 -9.83
C ARG A 85 -1.28 -14.86 -8.33
N SER A 86 -1.98 -13.91 -7.70
CA SER A 86 -2.05 -13.82 -6.24
C SER A 86 -2.91 -14.97 -5.70
N PRO A 87 -2.42 -15.79 -4.76
CA PRO A 87 -3.21 -16.85 -4.14
C PRO A 87 -4.34 -16.31 -3.24
N LEU A 88 -4.35 -15.01 -2.95
CA LEU A 88 -5.31 -14.37 -2.05
C LEU A 88 -6.59 -13.91 -2.76
N PHE A 89 -6.61 -13.87 -4.10
CA PHE A 89 -7.75 -13.37 -4.87
C PHE A 89 -8.29 -14.38 -5.86
N LYS A 90 -9.61 -14.35 -6.06
CA LYS A 90 -10.26 -15.11 -7.14
C LYS A 90 -10.42 -14.29 -8.42
N ASN A 91 -10.49 -12.96 -8.32
CA ASN A 91 -10.92 -12.09 -9.42
C ASN A 91 -9.94 -10.94 -9.77
N ILE A 92 -8.71 -10.95 -9.23
CA ILE A 92 -7.66 -9.96 -9.52
C ILE A 92 -6.46 -10.67 -10.14
#